data_AF-A0A376MSS1-F1
#
_entry.id   AF-A0A376MSS1-F1
#
_cell.length_a   1.000
_cell.length_b   1.000
_cell.length_c   1.000
_cell.angle_alpha   90.00
_cell.angle_beta   90.00
_cell.angle_gamma   90.00
#
_symmetry.space_group_name_H-M   'P 1'
#
loop_
_entity.id
_entity.type
_entity.pdbx_description
1 polymer ?
#
loop_
_entity_poly.entity_id
_entity_poly.type
_entity_poly.pdbx_seq_one_letter_code
_entity_poly.pdbx_strand_id
1 'polypeptide(L)'
;MSNLRKYRESLNISQTTLAKAVGCTQGAIGHWESGRRFPDLKTCRALVACLNKLGAKVSLDDVFPPETQSRLISGSALCNNGHSSYVAEKRVPRYLTN
;
A
#
# COMPACT_ATOMS: atom_id res chain seq x y z
N MET A 1 -8.18 -1.70 -0.80
CA MET A 1 -7.53 -2.79 -1.58
C MET A 1 -6.36 -2.19 -2.33
N SER A 2 -5.13 -2.72 -2.19
CA SER A 2 -3.95 -2.24 -2.93
C SER A 2 -3.73 -3.05 -4.21
N ASN A 3 -3.36 -2.40 -5.32
CA ASN A 3 -3.03 -3.08 -6.58
C ASN A 3 -1.59 -3.60 -6.63
N LEU A 4 -0.80 -3.36 -5.57
CA LEU A 4 0.63 -3.69 -5.53
C LEU A 4 0.92 -5.16 -5.84
N ARG A 5 0.10 -6.08 -5.30
CA ARG A 5 0.25 -7.53 -5.56
C ARG A 5 0.09 -7.88 -7.04
N LYS A 6 -0.86 -7.24 -7.73
CA LYS A 6 -1.13 -7.51 -9.16
C LYS A 6 0.08 -7.15 -10.02
N TYR A 7 0.67 -5.98 -9.77
CA TYR A 7 1.88 -5.57 -10.48
C TYR A 7 3.08 -6.45 -10.15
N ARG A 8 3.22 -6.85 -8.88
CA ARG A 8 4.26 -7.78 -8.45
C ARG A 8 4.17 -9.12 -9.19
N GLU A 9 2.97 -9.69 -9.29
CA GLU A 9 2.71 -10.95 -10.00
C GLU A 9 2.91 -10.79 -11.52
N SER A 10 2.48 -9.68 -12.10
CA SER A 10 2.72 -9.37 -13.52
C SER A 10 4.21 -9.29 -13.87
N LEU A 11 5.05 -8.87 -12.93
CA LEU A 11 6.50 -8.81 -13.08
C LEU A 11 7.22 -10.12 -12.70
N ASN A 12 6.49 -11.15 -12.24
CA ASN A 12 7.05 -12.41 -11.74
C ASN A 12 8.12 -12.24 -10.64
N ILE A 13 8.01 -11.20 -9.81
CA ILE A 13 8.96 -10.93 -8.73
C ILE A 13 8.41 -11.37 -7.36
N SER A 14 9.29 -11.80 -6.45
CA SER A 14 8.90 -12.13 -5.08
C SER A 14 8.74 -10.88 -4.21
N GLN A 15 7.98 -10.97 -3.11
CA GLN A 15 7.89 -9.89 -2.11
C GLN A 15 9.27 -9.51 -1.57
N THR A 16 10.15 -10.50 -1.37
CA THR A 16 11.52 -10.28 -0.89
C THR A 16 12.36 -9.51 -1.90
N THR A 17 12.23 -9.81 -3.20
CA THR A 17 12.93 -9.09 -4.28
C THR A 17 12.50 -7.63 -4.32
N LEU A 18 11.18 -7.38 -4.27
CA LEU A 18 10.64 -6.03 -4.24
C LEU A 18 11.09 -5.27 -2.99
N ALA A 19 11.06 -5.93 -1.82
CA ALA A 19 11.50 -5.35 -0.57
C ALA A 19 12.98 -4.92 -0.62
N LYS A 20 13.85 -5.78 -1.15
CA LYS A 20 15.28 -5.46 -1.35
C LYS A 20 15.48 -4.27 -2.29
N ALA A 21 14.72 -4.20 -3.38
CA ALA A 21 14.82 -3.11 -4.35
C ALA A 21 14.40 -1.75 -3.77
N VAL A 22 13.36 -1.74 -2.92
CA VAL A 22 12.83 -0.54 -2.27
C VAL A 22 13.62 -0.17 -1.01
N GLY A 23 14.36 -1.11 -0.42
CA GLY A 23 15.08 -0.92 0.84
C GLY A 23 14.20 -1.11 2.08
N CYS A 24 13.19 -1.99 2.00
CA CYS A 24 12.30 -2.31 3.11
C CYS A 24 12.33 -3.81 3.45
N THR A 25 11.57 -4.22 4.46
CA THR A 25 11.43 -5.64 4.83
C THR A 25 10.34 -6.34 4.02
N GLN A 26 10.45 -7.66 3.83
CA GLN A 26 9.41 -8.46 3.15
C GLN A 26 8.06 -8.39 3.87
N GLY A 27 8.06 -8.35 5.21
CA GLY A 27 6.83 -8.17 5.99
C GLY A 27 6.16 -6.81 5.77
N ALA A 28 6.91 -5.75 5.47
CA ALA A 28 6.34 -4.44 5.14
C ALA A 28 5.54 -4.51 3.83
N ILE A 29 6.08 -5.16 2.80
CA ILE A 29 5.37 -5.41 1.53
C ILE A 29 4.06 -6.18 1.78
N GLY A 30 4.08 -7.23 2.59
CA GLY A 30 2.88 -8.00 2.92
C GLY A 30 1.80 -7.18 3.65
N HIS A 31 2.21 -6.27 4.54
CA HIS A 31 1.27 -5.35 5.19
C HIS A 31 0.65 -4.34 4.22
N TRP A 32 1.40 -3.89 3.22
CA TRP A 32 0.91 -2.95 2.20
C TRP A 32 -0.01 -3.64 1.19
N GLU A 33 0.33 -4.85 0.75
CA GLU A 33 -0.50 -5.65 -0.14
C GLU A 33 -1.84 -6.01 0.49
N SER A 34 -1.86 -6.33 1.80
CA SER A 34 -3.10 -6.58 2.55
C SER A 34 -3.89 -5.31 2.91
N GLY A 35 -3.31 -4.12 2.70
CA GLY A 35 -3.91 -2.86 3.09
C GLY A 35 -3.95 -2.63 4.61
N ARG A 36 -3.24 -3.45 5.39
CA ARG A 36 -3.18 -3.34 6.85
C ARG A 36 -2.35 -2.15 7.31
N ARG A 37 -1.34 -1.77 6.52
CA ARG A 37 -0.57 -0.53 6.71
C ARG A 37 -0.41 0.15 5.37
N PHE A 38 -0.22 1.46 5.40
CA PHE A 38 0.09 2.24 4.21
C PHE A 38 1.54 2.75 4.27
N PRO A 39 2.29 2.66 3.16
CA PRO A 39 3.62 3.26 3.07
C PRO A 39 3.53 4.79 3.07
N ASP A 40 4.58 5.44 3.57
CA ASP A 40 4.72 6.90 3.45
C ASP A 40 4.86 7.35 2.00
N LEU A 41 4.58 8.62 1.71
CA LEU A 41 4.65 9.17 0.35
C LEU A 41 6.01 8.95 -0.33
N LYS A 42 7.11 9.05 0.42
CA LYS A 42 8.46 8.76 -0.09
C LYS A 42 8.59 7.30 -0.55
N THR A 43 8.08 6.39 0.26
CA THR A 43 8.08 4.95 0.00
C THR A 43 7.15 4.61 -1.17
N CYS A 44 6.00 5.27 -1.30
CA CYS A 44 5.13 5.13 -2.47
C CYS A 44 5.87 5.50 -3.76
N ARG A 45 6.58 6.63 -3.77
CA ARG A 45 7.39 7.06 -4.92
C ARG A 45 8.52 6.06 -5.21
N ALA A 46 9.19 5.55 -4.19
CA ALA A 46 10.23 4.54 -4.34
C ALA A 46 9.67 3.23 -4.93
N LEU A 47 8.52 2.76 -4.46
CA LEU A 47 7.82 1.59 -5.00
C LEU A 47 7.50 1.77 -6.49
N VAL A 48 6.87 2.88 -6.86
CA VAL A 48 6.54 3.18 -8.25
C VAL A 48 7.80 3.25 -9.11
N ALA A 49 8.85 3.91 -8.64
CA ALA A 49 10.13 3.98 -9.35
C ALA A 49 10.79 2.60 -9.51
N CYS A 50 10.76 1.75 -8.49
CA CYS A 50 11.27 0.38 -8.55
C CYS A 50 10.46 -0.48 -9.53
N LEU A 51 9.13 -0.43 -9.47
CA LEU A 51 8.27 -1.15 -10.40
C LEU A 51 8.53 -0.72 -11.85
N ASN A 52 8.65 0.59 -12.09
CA ASN A 52 8.98 1.11 -13.42
C ASN A 52 10.37 0.69 -13.90
N LYS A 53 11.36 0.66 -13.02
CA LYS A 53 12.71 0.13 -13.33
C LYS A 53 12.71 -1.36 -13.67
N LEU A 54 11.80 -2.13 -13.08
CA LEU A 54 11.64 -3.56 -13.35
C LEU A 54 10.83 -3.84 -14.63
N GLY A 55 10.37 -2.81 -15.33
CA GLY A 55 9.64 -2.93 -16.59
C GLY A 55 8.13 -2.80 -16.49
N ALA A 56 7.58 -2.47 -15.31
CA ALA A 56 6.18 -2.03 -15.24
C ALA A 56 6.05 -0.60 -15.80
N LYS A 57 4.84 -0.21 -16.21
CA LYS A 57 4.50 1.18 -16.53
C LYS A 57 3.34 1.59 -15.64
N VAL A 58 3.66 1.99 -14.41
CA VAL A 58 2.69 2.25 -13.35
C VAL A 58 2.89 3.63 -12.74
N SER A 59 1.78 4.26 -12.36
CA SER A 59 1.75 5.53 -11.64
C SER A 59 1.39 5.32 -10.17
N LEU A 60 1.49 6.38 -9.37
CA LEU A 60 1.13 6.33 -7.95
C LEU A 60 -0.35 5.99 -7.75
N ASP A 61 -1.22 6.54 -8.59
CA ASP A 61 -2.67 6.29 -8.60
C ASP A 61 -3.01 4.84 -9.01
N ASP A 62 -2.23 4.25 -9.92
CA ASP A 62 -2.42 2.86 -10.35
C ASP A 62 -2.16 1.86 -9.20
N VAL A 63 -1.09 2.09 -8.44
CA VAL A 63 -0.68 1.23 -7.32
C VAL A 63 -1.50 1.50 -6.06
N PHE A 64 -1.80 2.77 -5.80
CA PHE A 64 -2.53 3.27 -4.64
C PHE A 64 -3.69 4.18 -5.07
N PRO A 65 -4.79 3.61 -5.61
CA PRO A 65 -5.90 4.40 -6.09
C PRO A 65 -6.59 5.17 -4.96
N PRO A 66 -7.06 6.41 -5.20
CA PRO A 66 -7.82 7.18 -4.23
C PRO A 66 -9.14 6.46 -3.91
N GLU A 67 -9.53 6.50 -2.64
CA GLU A 67 -10.71 5.81 -2.09
C GLU A 67 -12.02 6.16 -2.82
N THR A 68 -12.06 7.31 -3.48
CA THR A 68 -13.19 7.80 -4.28
C THR A 68 -13.50 6.91 -5.48
N GLN A 69 -12.49 6.28 -6.09
CA GLN A 69 -12.68 5.48 -7.31
C GLN A 69 -13.30 4.09 -7.03
N SER A 70 -13.11 3.54 -5.82
CA SER A 70 -13.64 2.21 -5.49
C SER A 70 -15.14 2.22 -5.18
N ARG A 71 -15.74 3.38 -4.91
CA ARG A 71 -17.17 3.51 -4.56
C ARG A 71 -18.07 3.70 -5.78
N LEU A 72 -17.56 4.21 -6.90
CA LEU A 72 -18.37 4.42 -8.11
C LEU A 72 -18.68 3.13 -8.88
N ILE A 73 -17.94 2.05 -8.62
CA ILE A 73 -18.13 0.74 -9.27
C ILE A 73 -19.01 -0.20 -8.43
N SER A 74 -19.54 0.27 -7.31
CA SER A 74 -20.44 -0.49 -6.44
C SER A 74 -21.55 0.45 -5.98
N GLY A 75 -22.69 0.34 -6.64
CA GLY A 75 -23.86 1.19 -6.40
C GLY A 75 -24.21 1.32 -4.91
N SER A 76 -24.69 2.52 -4.56
CA SER A 76 -25.40 2.89 -3.35
C SER A 76 -24.70 2.62 -1.99
N ALA A 77 -24.03 3.64 -1.47
CA ALA A 77 -24.09 3.97 -0.04
C ALA A 77 -23.69 5.43 0.18
N LEU A 78 -24.69 6.22 0.50
CA LEU A 78 -24.63 7.65 0.80
C LEU A 78 -23.60 7.94 1.90
N CYS A 79 -23.07 9.15 1.79
CA CYS A 79 -22.22 9.83 2.74
C CYS A 79 -22.66 9.66 4.19
N ASN A 80 -21.71 9.68 5.13
CA ASN A 80 -21.62 10.78 6.09
C ASN A 80 -20.31 10.74 6.89
N ASN A 81 -19.88 11.95 7.21
CA ASN A 81 -18.88 12.34 8.21
C ASN A 81 -17.44 12.33 7.75
N GLY A 82 -16.98 13.55 7.42
CA GLY A 82 -15.59 13.90 7.31
C GLY A 82 -14.83 13.43 8.54
N HIS A 83 -13.98 12.44 8.35
CA HIS A 83 -12.86 12.20 9.22
C HIS A 83 -11.79 11.51 8.37
N SER A 84 -10.76 12.28 8.01
CA SER A 84 -9.47 11.73 7.62
C SER A 84 -8.87 11.05 8.85
N SER A 85 -9.35 9.86 9.21
CA SER A 85 -8.66 9.00 10.16
C SER A 85 -7.61 8.21 9.41
N TYR A 86 -6.39 8.70 9.44
CA TYR A 86 -5.23 7.84 9.60
C TYR A 86 -5.54 6.92 10.80
N VAL A 87 -6.01 5.68 10.56
CA VAL A 87 -6.21 4.69 11.62
C VAL A 87 -4.83 4.27 12.13
N ALA A 88 -4.36 5.01 13.12
CA ALA A 88 -3.33 4.56 14.05
C ALA A 88 -3.90 3.35 14.80
N GLU A 89 -3.63 2.17 14.26
CA GLU A 89 -3.92 0.89 14.90
C GLU A 89 -3.25 0.89 16.28
N LYS A 90 -4.09 0.96 17.32
CA LYS A 90 -3.71 0.97 18.73
C LYS A 90 -2.83 -0.25 19.04
N ARG A 91 -1.52 -0.07 18.99
CA ARG A 91 -0.55 -1.00 19.58
C ARG A 91 0.04 -0.29 20.79
N VAL A 92 -0.47 -0.64 21.96
CA VAL A 92 0.08 -0.19 23.25
C VAL A 92 1.58 -0.52 23.25
N PRO A 93 2.48 0.46 23.47
CA PRO A 93 3.90 0.19 23.55
C PRO A 93 4.21 -0.73 24.74
N ARG A 94 4.96 -1.81 24.48
CA ARG A 94 5.27 -2.88 25.44
C ARG A 94 6.41 -2.49 26.40
N TYR A 95 6.46 -1.26 26.90
CA TYR A 95 7.49 -0.79 27.84
C TYR A 95 6.96 -0.34 29.22
N LEU A 96 5.74 -0.72 29.58
CA LEU A 96 5.23 -0.57 30.95
C LEU A 96 4.88 -1.94 31.53
N THR A 97 5.92 -2.71 31.83
CA THR A 97 5.85 -3.79 32.82
C THR A 97 6.82 -3.42 33.92
N ASN A 98 6.26 -2.95 35.05
CA ASN A 98 6.94 -2.95 36.34
C ASN A 98 6.09 -3.81 37.27
#